data_AF-F1MBC5-F1
#
_entry.id   AF-F1MBC5-F1
#
_cell.length_a   1.000
_cell.length_b   1.000
_cell.length_c   1.000
_cell.angle_alpha   90.00
_cell.angle_beta   90.00
_cell.angle_gamma   90.00
#
_symmetry.space_group_name_H-M   'P 1'
#
loop_
_entity.id
_entity.type
_entity.pdbx_description
1 polymer ?
#
loop_
_entity_poly.entity_id
_entity_poly.type
_entity_poly.pdbx_seq_one_letter_code
_entity_poly.pdbx_strand_id
1 'polypeptide(L)'
;MWCLNMIMAESPGLVTICLLGYLLSAECTVFLDRENATKILHRPKRYNSGKLEEFVRGNLERECKEEKCSFEEAREVFENTEKTTEFWKQYVDGDQCESNPCLNGGMCKDDINSYECWCQAGFEGTNCELDATCSIKNGRCKQFCKRDTDNKVVCSCTDGYRLAEDQKSCEPAVPFPCGRVSVSHISKKLTRAEIIWDNVTQSNQSFDEFSRVVGGEDAERGQFPWQVLLHGEIAAFCGGSIVNEKWVVTAAHCIKPGVKITVVAGEHNTEKPEPTEQKRNVIRAIPYHSYNASINKYSHDIALLELDEPLELNSYVTPICIADRDYTNIFLKFGYGYVSGWGKVFNRGRSASILQYLKVPLVDRATCLRSTKFSIYSHMFCAGYHEGGKDSCQGDSGGPHVTEVEGTSFLTGIISWGEECAMKGKYGIYTKVSRYVNWIKEKTKLT
;
A
#
# COMPACT_ATOMS: atom_id res chain seq x y z
N MET A 1 41.44 40.66 33.84
CA MET A 1 42.11 41.12 35.08
C MET A 1 42.40 39.89 35.95
N TRP A 2 43.62 39.64 36.44
CA TRP A 2 44.34 40.35 37.51
C TRP A 2 43.62 40.19 38.87
N CYS A 3 44.22 39.75 39.99
CA CYS A 3 45.62 39.48 40.38
C CYS A 3 45.74 38.07 41.04
N LEU A 4 46.85 37.32 41.03
CA LEU A 4 48.24 37.55 41.51
C LEU A 4 48.42 37.56 43.05
N ASN A 5 49.16 36.55 43.54
CA ASN A 5 50.18 36.60 44.61
C ASN A 5 49.74 36.73 46.12
N MET A 6 50.54 36.35 47.14
CA MET A 6 51.98 35.97 47.19
C MET A 6 52.37 35.11 48.45
N ILE A 7 53.42 34.27 48.30
CA ILE A 7 54.50 33.94 49.29
C ILE A 7 54.31 32.93 50.47
N MET A 8 55.25 31.94 50.48
CA MET A 8 56.19 31.39 51.51
C MET A 8 56.02 31.77 53.02
N ALA A 9 56.62 31.07 54.01
CA ALA A 9 57.70 30.07 54.00
C ALA A 9 57.71 29.14 55.26
N GLU A 10 58.69 28.23 55.27
CA GLU A 10 59.42 27.68 56.45
C GLU A 10 58.70 26.84 57.54
N SER A 11 59.08 25.56 57.57
CA SER A 11 59.26 24.77 58.79
C SER A 11 60.70 25.00 59.33
N PRO A 12 61.05 24.73 60.61
CA PRO A 12 61.10 23.34 61.11
C PRO A 12 60.86 23.10 62.63
N GLY A 13 60.48 21.86 62.97
CA GLY A 13 61.00 21.17 64.16
C GLY A 13 60.09 20.94 65.38
N LEU A 14 60.26 19.76 65.98
CA LEU A 14 59.95 19.41 67.39
C LEU A 14 58.48 19.44 67.86
N VAL A 15 57.65 18.52 67.34
CA VAL A 15 56.71 17.78 68.20
C VAL A 15 56.94 16.27 68.03
N THR A 16 57.68 15.69 68.97
CA THR A 16 57.98 14.24 69.04
C THR A 16 56.83 13.42 69.65
N ILE A 17 55.58 13.66 69.21
CA ILE A 17 54.43 12.76 69.39
C ILE A 17 53.63 12.76 68.08
N CYS A 18 53.90 11.81 67.18
CA CYS A 18 53.03 11.53 66.02
C CYS A 18 53.31 10.17 65.32
N LEU A 19 54.48 9.55 65.53
CA LEU A 19 54.87 8.26 64.92
C LEU A 19 54.08 7.03 65.41
N LEU A 20 53.09 7.20 66.29
CA LEU A 20 52.12 6.17 66.68
C LEU A 20 50.69 6.46 66.19
N GLY A 21 50.43 7.60 65.54
CA GLY A 21 49.13 7.92 64.94
C GLY A 21 48.95 7.40 63.50
N TYR A 22 50.05 7.22 62.77
CA TYR A 22 50.04 6.97 61.31
C TYR A 22 49.75 5.52 60.88
N LEU A 23 49.21 4.67 61.77
CA LEU A 23 48.96 3.24 61.53
C LEU A 23 47.51 2.79 61.77
N LEU A 24 46.59 3.68 62.15
CA LEU A 24 45.21 3.33 62.53
C LEU A 24 44.12 4.20 61.89
N SER A 25 44.37 4.77 60.69
CA SER A 25 43.34 5.46 59.88
C SER A 25 43.40 5.10 58.39
N ALA A 26 43.94 3.93 58.06
CA ALA A 26 43.73 3.29 56.77
C ALA A 26 42.52 2.35 56.86
N GLU A 27 41.31 2.90 56.79
CA GLU A 27 40.12 2.09 56.48
C GLU A 27 40.20 1.64 55.03
N CYS A 28 40.95 0.56 54.80
CA CYS A 28 40.85 -0.21 53.56
C CYS A 28 39.46 -0.83 53.50
N THR A 29 38.53 -0.14 52.87
CA THR A 29 37.22 -0.68 52.48
C THR A 29 37.43 -1.73 51.40
N VAL A 30 37.75 -2.97 51.82
CA VAL A 30 37.91 -4.14 50.93
C VAL A 30 36.54 -4.66 50.45
N PHE A 31 35.73 -3.74 49.93
CA PHE A 31 34.43 -3.97 49.32
C PHE A 31 34.44 -3.31 47.94
N LEU A 32 34.91 -4.07 46.96
CA LEU A 32 34.63 -3.79 45.55
C LEU A 32 33.11 -3.84 45.34
N ASP A 33 32.57 -2.93 44.54
CA ASP A 33 31.17 -3.04 44.12
C ASP A 33 30.97 -4.29 43.24
N ARG A 34 29.71 -4.71 43.03
CA ARG A 34 29.36 -5.96 42.36
C ARG A 34 29.89 -6.04 40.91
N GLU A 35 29.96 -4.92 40.19
CA GLU A 35 30.46 -4.86 38.81
C GLU A 35 31.99 -4.91 38.71
N ASN A 36 32.72 -4.49 39.75
CA ASN A 36 34.18 -4.53 39.74
C ASN A 36 34.75 -5.76 40.47
N ALA A 37 34.03 -6.31 41.46
CA ALA A 37 34.37 -7.57 42.11
C ALA A 37 34.41 -8.76 41.11
N THR A 38 33.42 -8.81 40.21
CA THR A 38 33.26 -9.87 39.19
C THR A 38 34.34 -9.87 38.10
N LYS A 39 35.10 -8.77 37.94
CA LYS A 39 36.22 -8.66 36.99
C LYS A 39 37.54 -9.20 37.55
N ILE A 40 37.66 -9.33 38.88
CA ILE A 40 38.90 -9.72 39.58
C ILE A 40 38.77 -11.13 40.16
N LEU A 41 37.60 -11.48 40.69
CA LEU A 41 37.36 -12.78 41.32
C LEU A 41 36.69 -13.75 40.34
N HIS A 42 37.49 -14.51 39.59
CA HIS A 42 37.03 -15.71 38.88
C HIS A 42 36.67 -16.82 39.88
N ARG A 43 35.49 -16.68 40.52
CA ARG A 43 34.83 -17.76 41.24
C ARG A 43 34.32 -18.78 40.19
N PRO A 44 34.58 -20.09 40.32
CA PRO A 44 33.80 -21.08 39.58
C PRO A 44 32.32 -20.97 40.01
N LYS A 45 31.39 -21.37 39.13
CA LYS A 45 29.98 -21.64 39.54
C LYS A 45 30.02 -22.53 40.80
N ARG A 46 29.19 -22.26 41.81
CA ARG A 46 29.06 -23.20 42.95
C ARG A 46 28.51 -24.55 42.50
N TYR A 47 27.65 -24.52 41.49
CA TYR A 47 26.83 -25.62 41.02
C TYR A 47 27.35 -26.13 39.66
N ASN A 48 28.11 -27.23 39.70
CA ASN A 48 28.50 -28.05 38.55
C ASN A 48 29.12 -29.38 39.09
N SER A 49 28.57 -29.90 40.18
CA SER A 49 29.36 -30.60 41.21
C SER A 49 28.73 -31.87 41.81
N GLY A 50 27.69 -32.44 41.20
CA GLY A 50 27.17 -33.76 41.61
C GLY A 50 26.20 -34.42 40.64
N LYS A 51 26.22 -35.76 40.58
CA LYS A 51 25.27 -36.61 39.81
C LYS A 51 23.83 -36.65 40.38
N LEU A 52 23.46 -35.67 41.20
CA LEU A 52 22.21 -35.63 41.97
C LEU A 52 21.66 -34.20 42.14
N GLU A 53 22.16 -33.20 41.40
CA GLU A 53 21.66 -31.83 41.59
C GLU A 53 20.16 -31.71 41.22
N GLU A 54 19.70 -32.48 40.23
CA GLU A 54 18.29 -32.68 39.83
C GLU A 54 17.32 -33.05 40.98
N PHE A 55 17.82 -33.46 42.15
CA PHE A 55 17.02 -33.77 43.35
C PHE A 55 16.91 -32.58 44.34
N VAL A 56 17.54 -31.45 44.05
CA VAL A 56 17.51 -30.23 44.87
C VAL A 56 16.45 -29.28 44.31
N ARG A 57 15.60 -28.70 45.17
CA ARG A 57 14.63 -27.69 44.73
C ARG A 57 15.36 -26.39 44.34
N GLY A 58 15.11 -25.92 43.12
CA GLY A 58 15.67 -24.69 42.58
C GLY A 58 15.40 -23.44 43.44
N ASN A 59 16.29 -22.47 43.34
CA ASN A 59 16.30 -21.22 44.08
C ASN A 59 16.75 -20.05 43.20
N LEU A 60 15.80 -19.17 42.84
CA LEU A 60 16.00 -18.01 41.96
C LEU A 60 17.18 -17.11 42.37
N GLU A 61 17.38 -16.91 43.67
CA GLU A 61 18.44 -16.04 44.19
C GLU A 61 19.82 -16.66 43.94
N ARG A 62 19.96 -17.96 44.24
CA ARG A 62 21.22 -18.70 44.08
C ARG A 62 21.59 -18.92 42.62
N GLU A 63 20.66 -19.45 41.82
CA GLU A 63 20.98 -19.95 40.48
C GLU A 63 20.97 -18.84 39.42
N CYS A 64 20.04 -17.89 39.52
CA CYS A 64 19.85 -16.86 38.49
C CYS A 64 20.31 -15.45 38.89
N LYS A 65 20.40 -15.08 40.19
CA LYS A 65 20.81 -13.72 40.60
C LYS A 65 22.23 -13.63 41.18
N GLU A 66 22.68 -14.62 41.95
CA GLU A 66 24.08 -14.77 42.36
C GLU A 66 24.96 -15.34 41.24
N GLU A 67 24.39 -16.18 40.37
CA GLU A 67 25.08 -16.84 39.24
C GLU A 67 24.27 -16.68 37.94
N LYS A 68 24.80 -17.15 36.79
CA LYS A 68 24.06 -17.16 35.51
C LYS A 68 23.37 -18.51 35.30
N CYS A 69 22.03 -18.50 35.20
CA CYS A 69 21.23 -19.68 34.90
C CYS A 69 20.89 -19.79 33.40
N SER A 70 20.48 -21.00 33.00
CA SER A 70 19.84 -21.34 31.73
C SER A 70 18.31 -21.34 31.88
N PHE A 71 17.60 -21.43 30.74
CA PHE A 71 16.13 -21.50 30.75
C PHE A 71 15.62 -22.72 31.53
N GLU A 72 16.34 -23.84 31.52
CA GLU A 72 15.90 -25.07 32.18
C GLU A 72 16.09 -25.00 33.71
N GLU A 73 17.23 -24.47 34.18
CA GLU A 73 17.44 -24.12 35.60
C GLU A 73 16.33 -23.15 36.07
N ALA A 74 15.99 -22.13 35.27
CA ALA A 74 14.88 -21.23 35.59
C ALA A 74 13.50 -21.93 35.58
N ARG A 75 13.27 -22.89 34.68
CA ARG A 75 12.02 -23.67 34.60
C ARG A 75 11.79 -24.55 35.83
N GLU A 76 12.87 -25.06 36.43
CA GLU A 76 12.83 -25.82 37.68
C GLU A 76 12.53 -24.93 38.90
N VAL A 77 12.91 -23.65 38.86
CA VAL A 77 12.60 -22.67 39.91
C VAL A 77 11.12 -22.26 39.93
N PHE A 78 10.50 -22.03 38.77
CA PHE A 78 9.12 -21.52 38.69
C PHE A 78 8.04 -22.60 38.60
N GLU A 79 8.41 -23.85 38.26
CA GLU A 79 7.50 -25.00 38.09
C GLU A 79 6.36 -24.74 37.05
N ASN A 80 6.48 -23.69 36.22
CA ASN A 80 5.46 -23.22 35.29
C ASN A 80 6.08 -22.46 34.10
N THR A 81 5.75 -22.87 32.86
CA THR A 81 6.36 -22.36 31.63
C THR A 81 6.08 -20.87 31.37
N GLU A 82 4.88 -20.38 31.69
CA GLU A 82 4.49 -18.98 31.45
C GLU A 82 5.32 -18.04 32.33
N LYS A 83 5.37 -18.30 33.63
CA LYS A 83 6.21 -17.55 34.61
C LYS A 83 7.70 -17.66 34.31
N THR A 84 8.15 -18.83 33.85
CA THR A 84 9.55 -19.00 33.40
C THR A 84 9.83 -18.09 32.21
N THR A 85 8.90 -17.98 31.27
CA THR A 85 9.04 -17.13 30.07
C THR A 85 8.97 -15.64 30.42
N GLU A 86 8.07 -15.23 31.31
CA GLU A 86 7.99 -13.86 31.83
C GLU A 86 9.29 -13.43 32.53
N PHE A 87 9.83 -14.29 33.41
CA PHE A 87 11.14 -14.05 34.03
C PHE A 87 12.27 -14.02 32.98
N TRP A 88 12.28 -14.97 32.04
CA TRP A 88 13.38 -15.15 31.11
C TRP A 88 13.54 -13.98 30.12
N LYS A 89 12.44 -13.33 29.74
CA LYS A 89 12.45 -12.09 28.94
C LYS A 89 13.32 -11.01 29.61
N GLN A 90 12.90 -10.55 30.79
CA GLN A 90 13.64 -9.56 31.57
C GLN A 90 15.05 -10.03 31.97
N TYR A 91 15.27 -11.35 32.10
CA TYR A 91 16.56 -11.90 32.50
C TYR A 91 17.65 -11.88 31.41
N VAL A 92 17.28 -12.00 30.13
CA VAL A 92 18.25 -12.06 29.02
C VAL A 92 18.82 -10.67 28.72
N ASP A 93 17.96 -9.66 28.62
CA ASP A 93 18.33 -8.33 28.13
C ASP A 93 17.65 -7.14 28.84
N GLY A 94 16.87 -7.37 29.89
CA GLY A 94 16.18 -6.35 30.69
C GLY A 94 14.75 -6.06 30.22
N ASP A 95 14.01 -5.27 30.99
CA ASP A 95 12.66 -4.83 30.62
C ASP A 95 12.75 -3.60 29.68
N GLN A 96 12.40 -3.81 28.42
CA GLN A 96 12.54 -2.77 27.39
C GLN A 96 11.41 -1.73 27.46
N CYS A 97 10.34 -2.04 28.21
CA CYS A 97 9.25 -1.12 28.51
C CYS A 97 9.59 -0.10 29.61
N GLU A 98 10.67 -0.26 30.40
CA GLU A 98 11.12 0.74 31.37
C GLU A 98 11.32 2.13 30.73
N SER A 99 11.77 2.16 29.47
CA SER A 99 11.96 3.39 28.69
C SER A 99 10.66 4.11 28.32
N ASN A 100 9.49 3.52 28.59
CA ASN A 100 8.16 3.96 28.17
C ASN A 100 8.09 4.26 26.66
N PRO A 101 8.43 3.29 25.79
CA PRO A 101 8.61 3.54 24.36
C PRO A 101 7.29 3.77 23.61
N CYS A 102 6.15 3.34 24.17
CA CYS A 102 4.84 3.46 23.54
C CYS A 102 4.19 4.81 23.84
N LEU A 103 3.99 5.62 22.80
CA LEU A 103 3.39 6.95 22.87
C LEU A 103 1.85 6.88 22.88
N ASN A 104 1.22 8.05 23.04
CA ASN A 104 -0.23 8.24 22.88
C ASN A 104 -1.12 7.29 23.72
N GLY A 105 -0.60 6.83 24.87
CA GLY A 105 -1.30 5.93 25.80
C GLY A 105 -1.31 4.46 25.37
N GLY A 106 -0.50 4.06 24.38
CA GLY A 106 -0.30 2.66 24.03
C GLY A 106 0.29 1.86 25.20
N MET A 107 -0.15 0.62 25.39
CA MET A 107 0.39 -0.27 26.42
C MET A 107 1.65 -0.95 25.89
N CYS A 108 2.73 -0.93 26.67
CA CYS A 108 3.97 -1.65 26.32
C CYS A 108 3.92 -3.08 26.88
N LYS A 109 4.46 -4.03 26.10
CA LYS A 109 4.64 -5.43 26.48
C LYS A 109 6.05 -5.88 26.11
N ASP A 110 6.78 -6.37 27.10
CA ASP A 110 8.18 -6.81 26.98
C ASP A 110 8.31 -8.17 26.27
N ASP A 111 9.41 -8.36 25.54
CA ASP A 111 9.78 -9.61 24.86
C ASP A 111 11.31 -9.74 24.71
N ILE A 112 11.78 -10.89 24.20
CA ILE A 112 13.22 -11.14 24.06
C ILE A 112 13.77 -10.28 22.91
N ASN A 113 14.69 -9.34 23.20
CA ASN A 113 15.32 -8.42 22.24
C ASN A 113 14.33 -7.55 21.44
N SER A 114 13.09 -7.39 21.93
CA SER A 114 12.07 -6.51 21.36
C SER A 114 10.93 -6.21 22.33
N TYR A 115 10.22 -5.10 22.14
CA TYR A 115 8.94 -4.81 22.80
C TYR A 115 7.80 -4.72 21.77
N GLU A 116 6.58 -4.94 22.24
CA GLU A 116 5.34 -4.80 21.47
C GLU A 116 4.49 -3.66 22.06
N CYS A 117 4.13 -2.67 21.24
CA CYS A 117 3.22 -1.60 21.64
C CYS A 117 1.78 -1.87 21.20
N TRP A 118 0.88 -2.06 22.16
CA TRP A 118 -0.56 -2.20 21.92
C TRP A 118 -1.22 -0.81 21.90
N CYS A 119 -1.39 -0.25 20.70
CA CYS A 119 -1.83 1.13 20.52
C CYS A 119 -3.31 1.37 20.80
N GLN A 120 -3.61 2.55 21.33
CA GLN A 120 -4.99 3.01 21.56
C GLN A 120 -5.72 3.25 20.23
N ALA A 121 -7.04 3.11 20.26
CA ALA A 121 -7.90 3.19 19.07
C ALA A 121 -7.80 4.54 18.34
N GLY A 122 -6.97 4.59 17.29
CA GLY A 122 -6.66 5.81 16.55
C GLY A 122 -5.19 5.90 16.14
N PHE A 123 -4.30 5.32 16.96
CA PHE A 123 -2.85 5.39 16.81
C PHE A 123 -2.26 4.09 16.27
N GLU A 124 -1.15 4.21 15.55
CA GLU A 124 -0.39 3.12 14.95
C GLU A 124 1.11 3.45 14.93
N GLY A 125 1.94 2.59 14.32
CA GLY A 125 3.40 2.68 14.34
C GLY A 125 4.00 1.81 15.45
N THR A 126 5.31 1.53 15.36
CA THR A 126 6.00 0.64 16.32
C THR A 126 5.91 1.15 17.75
N ASN A 127 5.79 2.47 17.90
CA ASN A 127 5.76 3.21 19.16
C ASN A 127 4.42 3.94 19.36
N CYS A 128 3.37 3.56 18.62
CA CYS A 128 2.08 4.27 18.58
C CYS A 128 2.19 5.77 18.22
N GLU A 129 3.24 6.14 17.49
CA GLU A 129 3.62 7.51 17.15
C GLU A 129 2.78 8.13 16.02
N LEU A 130 2.07 7.31 15.24
CA LEU A 130 1.31 7.73 14.06
C LEU A 130 -0.16 7.97 14.39
N ASP A 131 -0.59 9.23 14.31
CA ASP A 131 -2.01 9.59 14.27
C ASP A 131 -2.60 9.45 12.85
N ALA A 132 -3.88 9.14 12.77
CA ALA A 132 -4.65 8.96 11.54
C ALA A 132 -4.98 10.31 10.86
N THR A 133 -3.96 11.01 10.37
CA THR A 133 -4.11 12.22 9.54
C THR A 133 -4.49 11.88 8.09
N CYS A 134 -5.05 12.80 7.31
CA CYS A 134 -5.36 12.53 5.90
C CYS A 134 -4.14 12.14 5.03
N SER A 135 -2.91 12.42 5.49
CA SER A 135 -1.68 12.00 4.82
C SER A 135 -1.27 10.54 5.15
N ILE A 136 -1.85 9.95 6.20
CA ILE A 136 -1.49 8.63 6.76
C ILE A 136 -2.74 7.75 6.74
N LYS A 137 -2.73 6.67 5.95
CA LYS A 137 -3.90 5.80 5.73
C LYS A 137 -5.21 6.56 5.42
N ASN A 138 -5.13 7.65 4.67
CA ASN A 138 -6.28 8.51 4.31
C ASN A 138 -7.14 8.92 5.54
N GLY A 139 -6.52 9.11 6.72
CA GLY A 139 -7.21 9.41 7.97
C GLY A 139 -8.25 8.37 8.40
N ARG A 140 -8.05 7.11 7.97
CA ARG A 140 -8.99 5.98 8.09
C ARG A 140 -10.33 6.20 7.36
N CYS A 141 -10.42 7.18 6.46
CA CYS A 141 -11.57 7.38 5.59
C CYS A 141 -11.54 6.39 4.41
N LYS A 142 -12.64 5.70 4.15
CA LYS A 142 -12.71 4.70 3.08
C LYS A 142 -12.57 5.28 1.66
N GLN A 143 -13.00 6.52 1.45
CA GLN A 143 -12.91 7.20 0.14
C GLN A 143 -12.18 8.54 0.25
N PHE A 144 -12.81 9.58 0.82
CA PHE A 144 -12.22 10.92 0.87
C PHE A 144 -11.98 11.39 2.31
N CYS A 145 -10.81 12.01 2.55
CA CYS A 145 -10.41 12.59 3.83
C CYS A 145 -10.11 14.08 3.69
N LYS A 146 -10.80 14.94 4.44
CA LYS A 146 -10.53 16.38 4.55
C LYS A 146 -10.19 16.72 6.00
N ARG A 147 -9.44 17.80 6.23
CA ARG A 147 -9.27 18.39 7.56
C ARG A 147 -10.24 19.56 7.70
N ASP A 148 -10.95 19.60 8.81
CA ASP A 148 -11.89 20.67 9.16
C ASP A 148 -11.18 21.86 9.83
N THR A 149 -11.92 22.91 10.21
CA THR A 149 -11.38 24.10 10.90
C THR A 149 -10.63 23.75 12.19
N ASP A 150 -11.12 22.72 12.90
CA ASP A 150 -10.53 22.19 14.14
C ASP A 150 -9.30 21.30 13.89
N ASN A 151 -8.78 21.23 12.65
CA ASN A 151 -7.73 20.31 12.18
C ASN A 151 -8.11 18.80 12.25
N LYS A 152 -9.30 18.47 12.76
CA LYS A 152 -9.89 17.12 12.82
C LYS A 152 -10.08 16.52 11.44
N VAL A 153 -9.96 15.19 11.34
CA VAL A 153 -10.29 14.44 10.12
C VAL A 153 -11.79 14.28 9.97
N VAL A 154 -12.32 14.75 8.85
CA VAL A 154 -13.70 14.52 8.38
C VAL A 154 -13.64 13.69 7.10
N CYS A 155 -14.43 12.62 7.06
CA CYS A 155 -14.53 11.76 5.89
C CYS A 155 -15.73 12.14 5.02
N SER A 156 -15.62 11.89 3.71
CA SER A 156 -16.76 11.98 2.79
C SER A 156 -16.69 10.88 1.74
N CYS A 157 -17.83 10.62 1.08
CA CYS A 157 -17.98 9.59 0.07
C CYS A 157 -18.22 10.20 -1.32
N THR A 158 -18.17 9.37 -2.35
CA THR A 158 -18.47 9.74 -3.75
C THR A 158 -19.93 9.46 -4.10
N ASP A 159 -20.39 9.97 -5.25
CA ASP A 159 -21.80 9.84 -5.68
C ASP A 159 -22.24 8.36 -5.74
N GLY A 160 -23.47 8.10 -5.27
CA GLY A 160 -23.98 6.74 -5.10
C GLY A 160 -23.56 6.03 -3.80
N TYR A 161 -22.75 6.68 -2.94
CA TYR A 161 -22.42 6.20 -1.60
C TYR A 161 -22.92 7.16 -0.50
N ARG A 162 -23.19 6.61 0.69
CA ARG A 162 -23.44 7.33 1.94
C ARG A 162 -22.28 7.10 2.92
N LEU A 163 -22.00 8.09 3.77
CA LEU A 163 -21.13 7.89 4.93
C LEU A 163 -21.89 7.05 5.98
N ALA A 164 -21.22 6.04 6.54
CA ALA A 164 -21.79 5.17 7.56
C ALA A 164 -21.75 5.81 8.95
N GLU A 165 -22.38 5.14 9.93
CA GLU A 165 -22.52 5.64 11.30
C GLU A 165 -21.16 5.81 12.01
N ASP A 166 -20.14 5.04 11.60
CA ASP A 166 -18.76 5.13 12.09
C ASP A 166 -18.01 6.43 11.66
N GLN A 167 -18.61 7.25 10.80
CA GLN A 167 -18.03 8.46 10.19
C GLN A 167 -16.73 8.20 9.39
N LYS A 168 -16.46 6.96 8.99
CA LYS A 168 -15.23 6.52 8.29
C LYS A 168 -15.53 5.71 7.03
N SER A 169 -16.49 4.79 7.10
CA SER A 169 -16.87 3.88 6.03
C SER A 169 -17.84 4.53 5.04
N CYS A 170 -17.69 4.15 3.77
CA CYS A 170 -18.63 4.48 2.70
C CYS A 170 -19.41 3.22 2.29
N GLU A 171 -20.73 3.32 2.37
CA GLU A 171 -21.70 2.29 2.00
C GLU A 171 -22.44 2.66 0.71
N PRO A 172 -22.80 1.70 -0.14
CA PRO A 172 -23.70 1.94 -1.27
C PRO A 172 -25.03 2.56 -0.84
N ALA A 173 -25.40 3.68 -1.47
CA ALA A 173 -26.71 4.32 -1.35
C ALA A 173 -27.63 4.02 -2.56
N VAL A 174 -27.06 3.47 -3.65
CA VAL A 174 -27.78 3.02 -4.86
C VAL A 174 -27.37 1.57 -5.21
N PRO A 175 -28.15 0.84 -6.03
CA PRO A 175 -27.86 -0.57 -6.33
C PRO A 175 -26.53 -0.79 -7.07
N PHE A 176 -26.20 0.09 -8.03
CA PHE A 176 -25.01 0.04 -8.87
C PHE A 176 -24.20 1.33 -8.70
N PRO A 177 -23.52 1.52 -7.54
CA PRO A 177 -22.74 2.72 -7.28
C PRO A 177 -21.46 2.70 -8.13
N CYS A 178 -20.88 3.88 -8.40
CA CYS A 178 -19.69 3.94 -9.24
C CYS A 178 -18.53 3.13 -8.66
N GLY A 179 -17.63 2.66 -9.53
CA GLY A 179 -16.37 2.03 -9.13
C GLY A 179 -16.51 0.68 -8.42
N ARG A 180 -17.72 0.13 -8.28
CA ARG A 180 -17.97 -1.14 -7.59
C ARG A 180 -18.20 -2.28 -8.56
N VAL A 181 -17.35 -3.30 -8.47
CA VAL A 181 -17.61 -4.60 -9.11
C VAL A 181 -18.76 -5.27 -8.36
N SER A 182 -19.89 -5.46 -9.05
CA SER A 182 -21.11 -6.04 -8.47
C SER A 182 -21.31 -7.51 -8.83
N VAL A 183 -20.53 -8.05 -9.78
CA VAL A 183 -20.35 -9.49 -9.91
C VAL A 183 -19.53 -9.95 -8.71
N SER A 184 -20.17 -10.61 -7.75
CA SER A 184 -19.44 -11.36 -6.75
C SER A 184 -18.63 -12.44 -7.48
N HIS A 185 -17.30 -12.41 -7.36
CA HIS A 185 -16.51 -13.60 -7.63
C HIS A 185 -17.18 -14.75 -6.87
N ILE A 186 -17.57 -15.81 -7.59
CA ILE A 186 -17.95 -17.05 -6.94
C ILE A 186 -16.63 -17.61 -6.41
N SER A 187 -16.25 -17.17 -5.22
CA SER A 187 -15.40 -17.95 -4.33
C SER A 187 -16.03 -19.33 -4.33
N LYS A 188 -15.35 -20.28 -5.00
CA LYS A 188 -15.81 -21.66 -5.08
C LYS A 188 -16.09 -22.05 -3.64
N LYS A 189 -17.36 -22.37 -3.33
CA LYS A 189 -17.75 -22.82 -2.00
C LYS A 189 -17.06 -24.16 -1.80
N LEU A 190 -15.82 -24.09 -1.30
CA LEU A 190 -14.99 -25.23 -0.96
C LEU A 190 -15.85 -26.13 -0.10
N THR A 191 -16.29 -27.21 -0.73
CA THR A 191 -17.18 -28.16 -0.08
C THR A 191 -16.37 -28.82 1.02
N ARG A 192 -17.02 -29.22 2.11
CA ARG A 192 -16.34 -29.75 3.29
C ARG A 192 -15.54 -31.05 3.02
N ALA A 193 -15.64 -31.60 1.81
CA ALA A 193 -14.81 -32.69 1.30
C ALA A 193 -13.41 -32.23 0.81
N GLU A 194 -13.29 -31.04 0.22
CA GLU A 194 -12.02 -30.56 -0.38
C GLU A 194 -10.97 -30.22 0.69
N ILE A 195 -11.41 -29.76 1.86
CA ILE A 195 -10.57 -29.48 3.05
C ILE A 195 -9.83 -30.73 3.56
N ILE A 196 -10.26 -31.93 3.17
CA ILE A 196 -9.68 -33.21 3.63
C ILE A 196 -8.41 -33.59 2.83
N TRP A 197 -8.25 -33.13 1.58
CA TRP A 197 -7.10 -33.52 0.75
C TRP A 197 -5.86 -32.65 0.91
N ASP A 198 -5.99 -31.34 1.18
CA ASP A 198 -4.84 -30.43 1.35
C ASP A 198 -3.90 -30.84 2.51
N ASN A 199 -4.42 -31.52 3.54
CA ASN A 199 -3.65 -31.95 4.71
C ASN A 199 -2.80 -33.22 4.50
N VAL A 200 -2.76 -33.80 3.29
CA VAL A 200 -2.10 -35.10 3.02
C VAL A 200 -0.92 -35.01 2.05
N THR A 201 -0.77 -33.93 1.28
CA THR A 201 0.28 -33.81 0.24
C THR A 201 1.24 -32.62 0.43
N GLN A 202 1.75 -32.42 1.65
CA GLN A 202 3.01 -31.68 1.84
C GLN A 202 4.21 -32.53 1.39
N SER A 203 4.39 -32.67 0.07
CA SER A 203 5.59 -33.29 -0.50
C SER A 203 5.92 -32.74 -1.89
N ASN A 204 6.89 -31.82 -1.93
CA ASN A 204 7.65 -31.34 -3.09
C ASN A 204 7.17 -31.79 -4.49
N GLN A 205 6.30 -31.00 -5.12
CA GLN A 205 6.26 -30.91 -6.58
C GLN A 205 6.33 -29.44 -7.01
N SER A 206 7.36 -29.13 -7.80
CA SER A 206 7.48 -27.88 -8.54
C SER A 206 6.35 -27.82 -9.58
N PHE A 207 5.45 -26.84 -9.45
CA PHE A 207 4.48 -26.57 -10.50
C PHE A 207 5.20 -25.94 -11.71
N ASP A 208 5.25 -26.71 -12.79
CA ASP A 208 6.04 -26.42 -13.99
C ASP A 208 5.47 -25.24 -14.80
N GLU A 209 6.35 -24.46 -15.42
CA GLU A 209 6.11 -23.09 -15.88
C GLU A 209 5.46 -23.03 -17.28
N PHE A 210 4.29 -23.65 -17.45
CA PHE A 210 3.61 -23.71 -18.74
C PHE A 210 2.89 -22.41 -19.14
N SER A 211 3.69 -21.49 -19.69
CA SER A 211 3.40 -20.61 -20.84
C SER A 211 1.96 -20.11 -21.06
N ARG A 212 1.71 -18.80 -21.22
CA ARG A 212 2.46 -17.91 -22.13
C ARG A 212 2.30 -16.43 -21.74
N VAL A 213 3.19 -15.92 -20.88
CA VAL A 213 3.11 -14.53 -20.38
C VAL A 213 3.77 -13.52 -21.33
N VAL A 214 2.96 -12.85 -22.14
CA VAL A 214 3.13 -11.44 -22.58
C VAL A 214 1.71 -10.90 -22.85
N GLY A 215 1.16 -9.93 -22.13
CA GLY A 215 1.68 -9.29 -20.91
C GLY A 215 0.61 -8.88 -19.90
N GLY A 216 -0.63 -9.36 -20.05
CA GLY A 216 -1.77 -9.19 -19.14
C GLY A 216 -2.48 -10.53 -18.86
N GLU A 217 -3.69 -10.46 -18.33
CA GLU A 217 -4.54 -11.62 -17.99
C GLU A 217 -5.95 -11.46 -18.58
N ASP A 218 -6.64 -12.58 -18.85
CA ASP A 218 -8.07 -12.59 -19.20
C ASP A 218 -8.89 -12.06 -18.01
N ALA A 219 -9.71 -11.04 -18.25
CA ALA A 219 -10.59 -10.48 -17.22
C ALA A 219 -11.87 -11.32 -17.04
N GLU A 220 -12.34 -11.47 -15.80
CA GLU A 220 -13.63 -12.09 -15.54
C GLU A 220 -14.80 -11.22 -16.07
N ARG A 221 -15.93 -11.88 -16.39
CA ARG A 221 -17.14 -11.23 -16.89
C ARG A 221 -17.68 -10.23 -15.87
N GLY A 222 -17.64 -8.95 -16.21
CA GLY A 222 -18.08 -7.86 -15.32
C GLY A 222 -17.05 -7.45 -14.27
N GLN A 223 -15.78 -7.89 -14.36
CA GLN A 223 -14.69 -7.41 -13.50
C GLN A 223 -14.35 -5.93 -13.72
N PHE A 224 -14.57 -5.42 -14.93
CA PHE A 224 -14.40 -4.01 -15.30
C PHE A 224 -15.71 -3.46 -15.91
N PRO A 225 -16.79 -3.32 -15.12
CA PRO A 225 -18.14 -3.03 -15.64
C PRO A 225 -18.31 -1.60 -16.18
N TRP A 226 -17.29 -0.75 -16.02
CA TRP A 226 -17.18 0.57 -16.64
C TRP A 226 -16.50 0.54 -18.02
N GLN A 227 -15.91 -0.57 -18.43
CA GLN A 227 -15.27 -0.71 -19.73
C GLN A 227 -16.30 -0.60 -20.84
N VAL A 228 -15.99 0.18 -21.89
CA VAL A 228 -16.69 0.10 -23.17
C VAL A 228 -15.72 -0.17 -24.32
N LEU A 229 -16.26 -0.77 -25.38
CA LEU A 229 -15.65 -0.82 -26.70
C LEU A 229 -16.24 0.30 -27.57
N LEU A 230 -15.38 1.01 -28.30
CA LEU A 230 -15.80 1.97 -29.32
C LEU A 230 -15.69 1.32 -30.70
N HIS A 231 -16.84 1.17 -31.35
CA HIS A 231 -16.96 0.65 -32.71
C HIS A 231 -17.23 1.80 -33.70
N GLY A 232 -16.68 1.71 -34.91
CA GLY A 232 -16.87 2.71 -35.95
C GLY A 232 -16.47 2.17 -37.33
N GLU A 233 -17.13 2.68 -38.37
CA GLU A 233 -17.14 2.12 -39.73
C GLU A 233 -15.75 2.00 -40.39
N ILE A 234 -14.75 2.80 -39.96
CA ILE A 234 -13.42 2.87 -40.59
C ILE A 234 -12.28 2.76 -39.57
N ALA A 235 -12.07 1.52 -39.11
CA ALA A 235 -10.83 0.93 -38.55
C ALA A 235 -10.26 1.42 -37.21
N ALA A 236 -9.62 0.47 -36.52
CA ALA A 236 -9.04 0.53 -35.16
C ALA A 236 -10.08 0.67 -34.03
N PHE A 237 -10.14 -0.37 -33.18
CA PHE A 237 -10.86 -0.32 -31.91
C PHE A 237 -10.22 0.69 -30.96
N CYS A 238 -11.06 1.34 -30.15
CA CYS A 238 -10.66 2.10 -28.97
C CYS A 238 -11.49 1.65 -27.77
N GLY A 239 -10.96 1.87 -26.57
CA GLY A 239 -11.71 1.74 -25.32
C GLY A 239 -12.41 3.03 -24.90
N GLY A 240 -13.17 2.94 -23.82
CA GLY A 240 -13.71 4.07 -23.08
C GLY A 240 -14.09 3.66 -21.66
N SER A 241 -14.48 4.63 -20.84
CA SER A 241 -14.99 4.40 -19.48
C SER A 241 -16.37 5.04 -19.31
N ILE A 242 -17.36 4.31 -18.78
CA ILE A 242 -18.68 4.84 -18.41
C ILE A 242 -18.52 5.82 -17.24
N VAL A 243 -18.93 7.07 -17.42
CA VAL A 243 -18.90 8.11 -16.37
C VAL A 243 -20.24 8.19 -15.64
N ASN A 244 -21.35 8.05 -16.38
CA ASN A 244 -22.70 7.80 -15.87
C ASN A 244 -23.54 7.19 -17.01
N GLU A 245 -24.84 7.02 -16.81
CA GLU A 245 -25.76 6.36 -17.74
C GLU A 245 -25.74 6.97 -19.15
N LYS A 246 -25.45 8.28 -19.30
CA LYS A 246 -25.50 8.98 -20.60
C LYS A 246 -24.12 9.39 -21.13
N TRP A 247 -23.04 9.25 -20.34
CA TRP A 247 -21.73 9.79 -20.71
C TRP A 247 -20.61 8.77 -20.59
N VAL A 248 -19.80 8.68 -21.64
CA VAL A 248 -18.54 7.93 -21.69
C VAL A 248 -17.37 8.89 -21.84
N VAL A 249 -16.22 8.59 -21.21
CA VAL A 249 -14.94 9.28 -21.43
C VAL A 249 -13.98 8.38 -22.20
N THR A 250 -13.21 8.96 -23.12
CA THR A 250 -12.23 8.25 -23.97
C THR A 250 -11.09 9.19 -24.38
N ALA A 251 -10.15 8.72 -25.20
CA ALA A 251 -9.11 9.53 -25.82
C ALA A 251 -9.69 10.33 -27.01
N ALA A 252 -9.32 11.60 -27.14
CA ALA A 252 -9.82 12.46 -28.21
C ALA A 252 -9.36 12.01 -29.61
N HIS A 253 -8.20 11.35 -29.71
CA HIS A 253 -7.70 10.85 -30.98
C HIS A 253 -8.46 9.63 -31.55
N CYS A 254 -9.34 9.02 -30.75
CA CYS A 254 -10.27 7.99 -31.22
C CYS A 254 -11.43 8.59 -32.05
N ILE A 255 -11.70 9.90 -31.91
CA ILE A 255 -12.76 10.60 -32.65
C ILE A 255 -12.23 11.05 -34.01
N LYS A 256 -12.88 10.60 -35.09
CA LYS A 256 -12.59 11.01 -36.47
C LYS A 256 -13.77 11.82 -37.01
N PRO A 257 -13.57 13.03 -37.58
CA PRO A 257 -14.65 13.81 -38.16
C PRO A 257 -15.43 13.01 -39.23
N GLY A 258 -16.76 13.07 -39.17
CA GLY A 258 -17.66 12.38 -40.11
C GLY A 258 -17.85 10.88 -39.88
N VAL A 259 -17.08 10.23 -38.99
CA VAL A 259 -17.23 8.81 -38.67
C VAL A 259 -18.24 8.65 -37.53
N LYS A 260 -19.26 7.79 -37.73
CA LYS A 260 -20.19 7.40 -36.66
C LYS A 260 -19.48 6.51 -35.64
N ILE A 261 -19.78 6.71 -34.36
CA ILE A 261 -19.27 5.91 -33.25
C ILE A 261 -20.45 5.25 -32.54
N THR A 262 -20.37 3.94 -32.36
CA THR A 262 -21.25 3.16 -31.49
C THR A 262 -20.45 2.73 -30.26
N VAL A 263 -21.00 3.01 -29.08
CA VAL A 263 -20.50 2.52 -27.80
C VAL A 263 -21.11 1.14 -27.55
N VAL A 264 -20.28 0.19 -27.11
CA VAL A 264 -20.71 -1.12 -26.59
C VAL A 264 -20.25 -1.24 -25.14
N ALA A 265 -21.20 -1.19 -24.21
CA ALA A 265 -20.97 -1.44 -22.78
C ALA A 265 -21.36 -2.89 -22.42
N GLY A 266 -20.75 -3.50 -21.41
CA GLY A 266 -21.03 -4.90 -21.04
C GLY A 266 -20.49 -5.95 -22.02
N GLU A 267 -19.63 -5.53 -22.95
CA GLU A 267 -18.82 -6.38 -23.84
C GLU A 267 -17.75 -7.14 -23.05
N HIS A 268 -17.41 -8.34 -23.49
CA HIS A 268 -16.35 -9.17 -22.91
C HIS A 268 -15.66 -10.03 -23.97
N ASN A 269 -16.39 -10.72 -24.85
CA ASN A 269 -15.84 -11.53 -25.93
C ASN A 269 -16.27 -11.04 -27.32
N THR A 270 -15.44 -10.19 -27.92
CA THR A 270 -15.71 -9.51 -29.21
C THR A 270 -15.87 -10.44 -30.44
N GLU A 271 -15.63 -11.75 -30.31
CA GLU A 271 -15.91 -12.74 -31.36
C GLU A 271 -17.32 -13.35 -31.27
N LYS A 272 -18.09 -13.08 -30.20
CA LYS A 272 -19.39 -13.71 -29.92
C LYS A 272 -20.39 -12.69 -29.35
N PRO A 273 -21.61 -12.58 -29.91
CA PRO A 273 -22.66 -11.82 -29.25
C PRO A 273 -23.11 -12.55 -27.98
N GLU A 274 -23.24 -11.81 -26.89
CA GLU A 274 -23.63 -12.29 -25.57
C GLU A 274 -24.90 -11.53 -25.12
N PRO A 275 -25.47 -11.79 -23.92
CA PRO A 275 -26.69 -11.12 -23.46
C PRO A 275 -26.40 -9.87 -22.61
N THR A 276 -25.13 -9.44 -22.49
CA THR A 276 -24.72 -8.34 -21.59
C THR A 276 -24.44 -7.03 -22.32
N GLU A 277 -24.27 -7.07 -23.65
CA GLU A 277 -23.90 -5.90 -24.44
C GLU A 277 -25.05 -4.90 -24.63
N GLN A 278 -24.82 -3.67 -24.18
CA GLN A 278 -25.67 -2.53 -24.50
C GLN A 278 -25.00 -1.65 -25.56
N LYS A 279 -25.67 -1.53 -26.71
CA LYS A 279 -25.22 -0.72 -27.84
C LYS A 279 -25.95 0.63 -27.81
N ARG A 280 -25.20 1.72 -27.97
CA ARG A 280 -25.68 3.12 -27.96
C ARG A 280 -24.92 3.94 -29.00
N ASN A 281 -25.58 4.85 -29.70
CA ASN A 281 -24.91 5.72 -30.67
C ASN A 281 -24.43 7.00 -30.00
N VAL A 282 -23.28 7.52 -30.43
CA VAL A 282 -22.78 8.82 -29.95
C VAL A 282 -23.50 9.94 -30.70
N ILE A 283 -24.37 10.69 -30.02
CA ILE A 283 -25.04 11.87 -30.59
C ILE A 283 -24.15 13.11 -30.57
N ARG A 284 -23.19 13.18 -29.64
CA ARG A 284 -22.29 14.32 -29.49
C ARG A 284 -20.95 13.88 -28.90
N ALA A 285 -19.88 14.07 -29.67
CA ALA A 285 -18.51 13.89 -29.19
C ALA A 285 -17.88 15.26 -28.85
N ILE A 286 -17.29 15.39 -27.67
CA ILE A 286 -16.74 16.63 -27.12
C ILE A 286 -15.28 16.39 -26.72
N PRO A 287 -14.31 16.60 -27.64
CA PRO A 287 -12.90 16.73 -27.28
C PRO A 287 -12.67 17.87 -26.28
N TYR A 288 -11.65 17.75 -25.45
CA TYR A 288 -11.22 18.85 -24.58
C TYR A 288 -10.86 20.10 -25.40
N HIS A 289 -11.21 21.29 -24.91
CA HIS A 289 -11.11 22.53 -25.70
C HIS A 289 -9.68 22.94 -26.11
N SER A 290 -8.65 22.37 -25.49
CA SER A 290 -7.22 22.54 -25.86
C SER A 290 -6.64 21.38 -26.68
N TYR A 291 -7.44 20.36 -27.02
CA TYR A 291 -7.04 19.28 -27.91
C TYR A 291 -6.93 19.80 -29.35
N ASN A 292 -5.80 19.52 -30.02
CA ASN A 292 -5.64 19.83 -31.43
C ASN A 292 -4.75 18.79 -32.12
N ALA A 293 -5.39 17.86 -32.84
CA ALA A 293 -4.73 16.76 -33.53
C ALA A 293 -3.66 17.21 -34.55
N SER A 294 -3.84 18.38 -35.16
CA SER A 294 -2.93 18.94 -36.17
C SER A 294 -1.68 19.59 -35.57
N ILE A 295 -1.71 19.92 -34.27
CA ILE A 295 -0.54 20.45 -33.54
C ILE A 295 0.15 19.33 -32.76
N ASN A 296 -0.61 18.56 -31.99
CA ASN A 296 -0.11 17.37 -31.29
C ASN A 296 -1.28 16.43 -30.96
N LYS A 297 -1.36 15.30 -31.68
CA LYS A 297 -2.36 14.23 -31.53
C LYS A 297 -2.55 13.72 -30.09
N TYR A 298 -1.56 13.85 -29.21
CA TYR A 298 -1.62 13.30 -27.86
C TYR A 298 -1.68 14.37 -26.76
N SER A 299 -1.59 15.66 -27.10
CA SER A 299 -1.71 16.75 -26.12
C SER A 299 -3.17 17.04 -25.80
N HIS A 300 -3.53 17.04 -24.51
CA HIS A 300 -4.92 17.10 -24.04
C HIS A 300 -5.84 16.03 -24.67
N ASP A 301 -5.30 14.82 -24.87
CA ASP A 301 -5.98 13.70 -25.50
C ASP A 301 -7.02 13.05 -24.57
N ILE A 302 -8.18 13.71 -24.47
CA ILE A 302 -9.38 13.28 -23.73
C ILE A 302 -10.62 13.90 -24.36
N ALA A 303 -11.68 13.09 -24.47
CA ALA A 303 -12.99 13.50 -24.94
C ALA A 303 -14.13 12.83 -24.16
N LEU A 304 -15.29 13.48 -24.17
CA LEU A 304 -16.56 12.95 -23.67
C LEU A 304 -17.47 12.59 -24.85
N LEU A 305 -18.20 11.49 -24.73
CA LEU A 305 -19.20 11.02 -25.68
C LEU A 305 -20.56 11.03 -24.98
N GLU A 306 -21.52 11.77 -25.54
CA GLU A 306 -22.92 11.73 -25.12
C GLU A 306 -23.65 10.66 -25.94
N LEU A 307 -24.36 9.77 -25.24
CA LEU A 307 -25.15 8.69 -25.82
C LEU A 307 -26.52 9.20 -26.29
N ASP A 308 -27.11 8.54 -27.29
CA ASP A 308 -28.50 8.71 -27.70
C ASP A 308 -29.46 8.41 -26.55
N GLU A 309 -29.34 7.20 -26.00
CA GLU A 309 -30.17 6.67 -24.92
C GLU A 309 -29.30 6.31 -23.69
N PRO A 310 -29.84 6.39 -22.47
CA PRO A 310 -29.10 5.99 -21.27
C PRO A 310 -28.80 4.49 -21.26
N LEU A 311 -27.70 4.11 -20.62
CA LEU A 311 -27.36 2.73 -20.28
C LEU A 311 -28.18 2.25 -19.08
N GLU A 312 -28.65 1.02 -19.14
CA GLU A 312 -29.35 0.33 -18.05
C GLU A 312 -28.31 -0.26 -17.09
N LEU A 313 -28.07 0.42 -15.96
CA LEU A 313 -27.05 0.00 -15.02
C LEU A 313 -27.35 -1.38 -14.41
N ASN A 314 -26.34 -2.24 -14.42
CA ASN A 314 -26.38 -3.61 -13.90
C ASN A 314 -24.97 -4.11 -13.56
N SER A 315 -24.83 -5.36 -13.10
CA SER A 315 -23.55 -5.92 -12.66
C SER A 315 -22.43 -5.94 -13.72
N TYR A 316 -22.76 -5.85 -15.01
CA TYR A 316 -21.82 -5.78 -16.15
C TYR A 316 -21.67 -4.37 -16.74
N VAL A 317 -22.51 -3.42 -16.32
CA VAL A 317 -22.60 -2.04 -16.84
C VAL A 317 -22.78 -1.09 -15.65
N THR A 318 -21.68 -0.55 -15.12
CA THR A 318 -21.64 0.30 -13.92
C THR A 318 -20.58 1.39 -14.10
N PRO A 319 -20.84 2.68 -13.79
CA PRO A 319 -19.88 3.76 -14.02
C PRO A 319 -18.59 3.64 -13.19
N ILE A 320 -17.50 4.27 -13.63
CA ILE A 320 -16.27 4.45 -12.84
C ILE A 320 -16.36 5.74 -12.01
N CYS A 321 -15.86 5.74 -10.77
CA CYS A 321 -15.88 6.95 -9.95
C CYS A 321 -14.88 8.02 -10.43
N ILE A 322 -15.32 9.28 -10.46
CA ILE A 322 -14.50 10.45 -10.78
C ILE A 322 -14.24 11.25 -9.49
N ALA A 323 -13.11 10.97 -8.82
CA ALA A 323 -12.73 11.68 -7.60
C ALA A 323 -12.24 13.12 -7.87
N ASP A 324 -12.36 14.01 -6.88
CA ASP A 324 -11.83 15.38 -6.95
C ASP A 324 -10.34 15.38 -7.35
N ARG A 325 -9.89 16.45 -8.03
CA ARG A 325 -8.51 16.64 -8.53
C ARG A 325 -7.43 16.11 -7.59
N ASP A 326 -7.55 16.46 -6.30
CA ASP A 326 -6.48 16.22 -5.34
C ASP A 326 -6.45 14.78 -4.83
N TYR A 327 -7.61 14.12 -4.66
CA TYR A 327 -7.66 12.66 -4.47
C TYR A 327 -7.19 11.91 -5.70
N THR A 328 -7.60 12.31 -6.91
CA THR A 328 -7.11 11.69 -8.15
C THR A 328 -5.58 11.85 -8.32
N ASN A 329 -4.96 12.85 -7.69
CA ASN A 329 -3.49 12.97 -7.60
C ASN A 329 -2.85 12.12 -6.48
N ILE A 330 -3.59 11.75 -5.44
CA ILE A 330 -3.16 10.84 -4.36
C ILE A 330 -3.32 9.38 -4.82
N PHE A 331 -4.51 9.01 -5.29
CA PHE A 331 -4.86 7.66 -5.76
C PHE A 331 -3.96 7.21 -6.93
N LEU A 332 -3.57 8.11 -7.83
CA LEU A 332 -2.61 7.76 -8.88
C LEU A 332 -1.25 7.29 -8.34
N LYS A 333 -0.86 7.69 -7.12
CA LYS A 333 0.36 7.23 -6.43
C LYS A 333 0.10 6.05 -5.47
N PHE A 334 -1.14 5.63 -5.31
CA PHE A 334 -1.55 4.64 -4.31
C PHE A 334 -1.46 3.23 -4.90
N GLY A 335 -0.45 2.47 -4.48
CA GLY A 335 -0.25 1.09 -4.93
C GLY A 335 0.01 0.99 -6.44
N TYR A 336 -0.87 0.27 -7.14
CA TYR A 336 -0.80 0.02 -8.57
C TYR A 336 -2.11 0.45 -9.23
N GLY A 337 -2.03 0.92 -10.47
CA GLY A 337 -3.20 1.05 -11.33
C GLY A 337 -3.56 -0.28 -11.99
N TYR A 338 -4.78 -0.36 -12.51
CA TYR A 338 -5.23 -1.41 -13.42
C TYR A 338 -5.66 -0.78 -14.75
N VAL A 339 -5.28 -1.41 -15.86
CA VAL A 339 -5.67 -1.04 -17.22
C VAL A 339 -6.39 -2.19 -17.88
N SER A 340 -7.36 -1.92 -18.76
CA SER A 340 -8.18 -2.95 -19.42
C SER A 340 -8.55 -2.58 -20.86
N GLY A 341 -8.70 -3.59 -21.71
CA GLY A 341 -9.06 -3.41 -23.12
C GLY A 341 -8.91 -4.65 -24.00
N TRP A 342 -9.15 -4.47 -25.31
CA TRP A 342 -9.03 -5.49 -26.36
C TRP A 342 -7.90 -5.17 -27.35
N GLY A 343 -6.86 -4.49 -26.86
CA GLY A 343 -5.64 -4.19 -27.62
C GLY A 343 -4.83 -5.43 -27.97
N LYS A 344 -3.70 -5.19 -28.63
CA LYS A 344 -2.79 -6.27 -29.04
C LYS A 344 -2.04 -6.84 -27.84
N VAL A 345 -2.19 -8.15 -27.61
CA VAL A 345 -1.49 -8.88 -26.53
C VAL A 345 0.03 -8.81 -26.62
N PHE A 346 0.60 -8.50 -27.80
CA PHE A 346 2.01 -8.18 -27.98
C PHE A 346 2.23 -7.21 -29.15
N ASN A 347 3.41 -6.58 -29.21
CA ASN A 347 3.76 -5.63 -30.27
C ASN A 347 3.58 -6.26 -31.67
N ARG A 348 2.79 -5.60 -32.54
CA ARG A 348 2.33 -6.07 -33.86
C ARG A 348 1.49 -7.37 -33.88
N GLY A 349 1.05 -7.87 -32.72
CA GLY A 349 0.17 -9.04 -32.60
C GLY A 349 -1.28 -8.80 -33.08
N ARG A 350 -2.13 -9.80 -32.86
CA ARG A 350 -3.60 -9.67 -32.97
C ARG A 350 -4.14 -8.99 -31.71
N SER A 351 -5.29 -8.33 -31.83
CA SER A 351 -6.12 -7.97 -30.67
C SER A 351 -6.56 -9.21 -29.91
N ALA A 352 -6.77 -9.09 -28.61
CA ALA A 352 -7.48 -10.10 -27.83
C ALA A 352 -8.97 -10.11 -28.19
N SER A 353 -9.59 -11.29 -28.28
CA SER A 353 -11.04 -11.39 -28.39
C SER A 353 -11.74 -11.25 -27.03
N ILE A 354 -11.14 -11.83 -25.99
CA ILE A 354 -11.53 -11.69 -24.58
C ILE A 354 -10.90 -10.43 -23.98
N LEU A 355 -11.67 -9.69 -23.18
CA LEU A 355 -11.21 -8.49 -22.45
C LEU A 355 -9.97 -8.83 -21.62
N GLN A 356 -8.86 -8.12 -21.86
CA GLN A 356 -7.64 -8.25 -21.09
C GLN A 356 -7.60 -7.21 -19.97
N TYR A 357 -6.84 -7.51 -18.92
CA TYR A 357 -6.43 -6.51 -17.93
C TYR A 357 -4.95 -6.67 -17.53
N LEU A 358 -4.36 -5.59 -17.01
CA LEU A 358 -3.01 -5.58 -16.46
C LEU A 358 -2.90 -4.61 -15.28
N LYS A 359 -2.25 -5.07 -14.21
CA LYS A 359 -1.79 -4.24 -13.09
C LYS A 359 -0.49 -3.52 -13.47
N VAL A 360 -0.42 -2.20 -13.32
CA VAL A 360 0.75 -1.36 -13.68
C VAL A 360 1.18 -0.44 -12.53
N PRO A 361 2.47 -0.30 -12.22
CA PRO A 361 2.96 0.68 -11.25
C PRO A 361 3.06 2.07 -11.90
N LEU A 362 2.83 3.12 -11.11
CA LEU A 362 3.14 4.50 -11.51
C LEU A 362 4.66 4.67 -11.66
N VAL A 363 5.11 5.21 -12.79
CA VAL A 363 6.53 5.51 -13.04
C VAL A 363 6.82 6.95 -12.63
N ASP A 364 7.95 7.19 -11.96
CA ASP A 364 8.35 8.54 -11.55
C ASP A 364 8.58 9.46 -12.76
N ARG A 365 8.35 10.77 -12.58
CA ARG A 365 8.39 11.72 -13.69
C ARG A 365 9.79 11.88 -14.32
N ALA A 366 10.87 11.71 -13.56
CA ALA A 366 12.23 11.83 -14.09
C ALA A 366 12.64 10.59 -14.90
N THR A 367 12.18 9.39 -14.53
CA THR A 367 12.37 8.17 -15.35
C THR A 367 11.46 8.18 -16.58
N CYS A 368 10.19 8.54 -16.43
CA CYS A 368 9.23 8.74 -17.52
C CYS A 368 9.74 9.74 -18.59
N LEU A 369 10.36 10.85 -18.18
CA LEU A 369 10.99 11.81 -19.10
C LEU A 369 12.30 11.31 -19.74
N ARG A 370 13.02 10.37 -19.12
CA ARG A 370 14.27 9.79 -19.66
C ARG A 370 14.03 8.59 -20.58
N SER A 371 12.89 7.90 -20.46
CA SER A 371 12.55 6.75 -21.31
C SER A 371 12.25 7.11 -22.77
N THR A 372 11.96 8.38 -23.07
CA THR A 372 11.47 8.81 -24.40
C THR A 372 12.27 9.99 -24.98
N LYS A 373 12.17 10.17 -26.30
CA LYS A 373 12.60 11.38 -27.01
C LYS A 373 11.46 12.38 -27.24
N PHE A 374 10.22 12.00 -26.91
CA PHE A 374 9.03 12.83 -27.10
C PHE A 374 8.69 13.65 -25.84
N SER A 375 8.02 14.80 -26.03
CA SER A 375 7.66 15.69 -24.91
C SER A 375 6.49 15.14 -24.09
N ILE A 376 6.75 14.74 -22.83
CA ILE A 376 5.70 14.33 -21.88
C ILE A 376 5.27 15.53 -21.01
N TYR A 377 4.06 16.03 -21.23
CA TYR A 377 3.54 17.24 -20.58
C TYR A 377 3.14 17.01 -19.11
N SER A 378 2.76 18.09 -18.42
CA SER A 378 2.30 18.07 -17.01
C SER A 378 0.86 17.58 -16.81
N HIS A 379 0.18 17.26 -17.91
CA HIS A 379 -1.12 16.59 -18.00
C HIS A 379 -1.02 15.12 -18.44
N MET A 380 0.18 14.54 -18.44
CA MET A 380 0.46 13.14 -18.76
C MET A 380 1.18 12.46 -17.58
N PHE A 381 1.13 11.12 -17.54
CA PHE A 381 2.00 10.28 -16.72
C PHE A 381 2.39 9.00 -17.47
N CYS A 382 3.43 8.30 -16.97
CA CYS A 382 3.81 6.97 -17.44
C CYS A 382 3.42 5.92 -16.38
N ALA A 383 3.02 4.73 -16.82
CA ALA A 383 2.86 3.56 -15.95
C ALA A 383 3.30 2.28 -16.69
N GLY A 384 3.88 1.32 -15.97
CA GLY A 384 4.41 0.07 -16.54
C GLY A 384 5.75 -0.36 -15.92
N TYR A 385 6.28 -1.50 -16.37
CA TYR A 385 7.47 -2.15 -15.80
C TYR A 385 8.75 -1.77 -16.57
N HIS A 386 9.86 -1.54 -15.85
CA HIS A 386 11.12 -1.11 -16.49
C HIS A 386 11.72 -2.21 -17.38
N GLU A 387 11.49 -3.46 -17.01
CA GLU A 387 11.98 -4.68 -17.65
C GLU A 387 11.36 -4.89 -19.04
N GLY A 388 10.22 -4.26 -19.31
CA GLY A 388 9.34 -4.57 -20.44
C GLY A 388 8.45 -5.77 -20.13
N GLY A 389 8.02 -6.50 -21.17
CA GLY A 389 7.22 -7.72 -21.06
C GLY A 389 5.74 -7.54 -20.66
N LYS A 390 5.38 -6.43 -20.01
CA LYS A 390 4.00 -6.08 -19.61
C LYS A 390 3.73 -4.58 -19.79
N ASP A 391 2.75 -4.21 -20.63
CA ASP A 391 2.39 -2.82 -20.97
C ASP A 391 1.00 -2.76 -21.65
N SER A 392 0.35 -1.60 -21.63
CA SER A 392 -0.84 -1.29 -22.45
C SER A 392 -0.44 -1.16 -23.93
N CYS A 393 -1.28 -1.59 -24.88
CA CYS A 393 -0.86 -1.68 -26.28
C CYS A 393 -1.87 -1.08 -27.29
N GLN A 394 -1.54 -1.18 -28.58
CA GLN A 394 -2.34 -0.64 -29.67
C GLN A 394 -3.73 -1.29 -29.69
N GLY A 395 -4.78 -0.47 -29.58
CA GLY A 395 -6.18 -0.90 -29.49
C GLY A 395 -6.80 -0.71 -28.10
N ASP A 396 -5.99 -0.51 -27.06
CA ASP A 396 -6.47 -0.11 -25.73
C ASP A 396 -6.69 1.42 -25.61
N SER A 397 -6.29 2.20 -26.63
CA SER A 397 -6.43 3.66 -26.68
C SER A 397 -7.83 4.13 -26.30
N GLY A 398 -7.91 5.08 -25.37
CA GLY A 398 -9.16 5.57 -24.79
C GLY A 398 -9.70 4.73 -23.62
N GLY A 399 -9.18 3.53 -23.40
CA GLY A 399 -9.50 2.67 -22.26
C GLY A 399 -9.04 3.26 -20.91
N PRO A 400 -9.57 2.71 -19.80
CA PRO A 400 -9.29 3.20 -18.46
C PRO A 400 -7.86 2.90 -17.99
N HIS A 401 -7.36 3.79 -17.13
CA HIS A 401 -6.43 3.44 -16.06
C HIS A 401 -7.12 3.77 -14.73
N VAL A 402 -7.51 2.75 -13.97
CA VAL A 402 -8.16 2.91 -12.65
C VAL A 402 -7.17 2.67 -11.52
N THR A 403 -7.42 3.25 -10.35
CA THR A 403 -6.84 2.79 -9.08
C THR A 403 -7.98 2.34 -8.16
N GLU A 404 -7.86 1.17 -7.55
CA GLU A 404 -8.76 0.75 -6.48
C GLU A 404 -8.28 1.26 -5.12
N VAL A 405 -9.21 1.79 -4.33
CA VAL A 405 -9.01 2.24 -2.95
C VAL A 405 -10.15 1.67 -2.10
N GLU A 406 -9.83 0.82 -1.12
CA GLU A 406 -10.79 0.20 -0.19
C GLU A 406 -12.03 -0.43 -0.88
N GLY A 407 -11.81 -1.16 -1.99
CA GLY A 407 -12.86 -1.80 -2.78
C GLY A 407 -13.72 -0.85 -3.62
N THR A 408 -13.25 0.39 -3.87
CA THR A 408 -13.86 1.34 -4.82
C THR A 408 -12.82 1.73 -5.88
N SER A 409 -13.13 1.49 -7.16
CA SER A 409 -12.27 1.90 -8.28
C SER A 409 -12.54 3.34 -8.71
N PHE A 410 -11.47 4.10 -8.92
CA PHE A 410 -11.49 5.49 -9.38
C PHE A 410 -10.69 5.67 -10.67
N LEU A 411 -11.18 6.47 -11.62
CA LEU A 411 -10.47 6.73 -12.88
C LEU A 411 -9.31 7.71 -12.66
N THR A 412 -8.07 7.22 -12.77
CA THR A 412 -6.85 8.02 -12.53
C THR A 412 -6.12 8.40 -13.81
N GLY A 413 -6.34 7.66 -14.90
CA GLY A 413 -5.83 7.98 -16.24
C GLY A 413 -6.70 7.43 -17.38
N ILE A 414 -6.34 7.82 -18.61
CA ILE A 414 -6.90 7.29 -19.86
C ILE A 414 -5.72 6.88 -20.75
N ILE A 415 -5.78 5.69 -21.34
CA ILE A 415 -4.73 5.16 -22.23
C ILE A 415 -4.64 6.05 -23.48
N SER A 416 -3.48 6.65 -23.75
CA SER A 416 -3.31 7.58 -24.88
C SER A 416 -2.36 7.02 -25.94
N TRP A 417 -1.09 6.83 -25.62
CA TRP A 417 -0.09 6.34 -26.58
C TRP A 417 1.11 5.65 -25.92
N GLY A 418 1.94 5.01 -26.73
CA GLY A 418 3.26 4.49 -26.38
C GLY A 418 4.15 4.47 -27.62
N GLU A 419 5.47 4.39 -27.45
CA GLU A 419 6.39 4.25 -28.59
C GLU A 419 6.30 2.84 -29.19
N GLU A 420 6.55 1.82 -28.38
CA GLU A 420 6.41 0.41 -28.72
C GLU A 420 6.03 -0.37 -27.45
N CYS A 421 5.00 -1.23 -27.54
CA CYS A 421 4.44 -1.91 -26.36
C CYS A 421 5.46 -2.83 -25.70
N ALA A 422 5.54 -2.78 -24.37
CA ALA A 422 6.26 -3.75 -23.54
C ALA A 422 7.77 -3.89 -23.83
N MET A 423 8.39 -2.86 -24.41
CA MET A 423 9.85 -2.79 -24.55
C MET A 423 10.53 -2.44 -23.21
N LYS A 424 11.70 -3.04 -22.96
CA LYS A 424 12.56 -2.67 -21.83
C LYS A 424 12.92 -1.18 -21.88
N GLY A 425 12.74 -0.47 -20.76
CA GLY A 425 12.96 0.97 -20.65
C GLY A 425 11.90 1.85 -21.33
N LYS A 426 10.76 1.28 -21.73
CA LYS A 426 9.57 2.00 -22.23
C LYS A 426 8.38 1.75 -21.30
N TYR A 427 7.39 2.63 -21.40
CA TYR A 427 6.17 2.64 -20.58
C TYR A 427 5.01 3.20 -21.41
N GLY A 428 3.78 2.75 -21.17
CA GLY A 428 2.58 3.41 -21.69
C GLY A 428 2.44 4.84 -21.14
N ILE A 429 1.91 5.75 -21.97
CA ILE A 429 1.66 7.16 -21.63
C ILE A 429 0.15 7.41 -21.58
N TYR A 430 -0.27 7.99 -20.47
CA TYR A 430 -1.66 8.15 -20.07
C TYR A 430 -2.03 9.62 -19.91
N THR A 431 -3.21 10.00 -20.37
CA THR A 431 -3.78 11.33 -20.09
C THR A 431 -4.19 11.38 -18.62
N LYS A 432 -3.68 12.37 -17.87
CA LYS A 432 -3.83 12.46 -16.43
C LYS A 432 -5.19 13.06 -16.03
N VAL A 433 -6.14 12.21 -15.66
CA VAL A 433 -7.55 12.58 -15.40
C VAL A 433 -7.69 13.67 -14.35
N SER A 434 -6.79 13.76 -13.35
CA SER A 434 -6.81 14.85 -12.36
C SER A 434 -6.74 16.26 -12.95
N ARG A 435 -6.24 16.45 -14.19
CA ARG A 435 -6.27 17.76 -14.88
C ARG A 435 -7.64 18.12 -15.46
N TYR A 436 -8.54 17.15 -15.58
CA TYR A 436 -9.79 17.25 -16.34
C TYR A 436 -11.05 17.03 -15.50
N VAL A 437 -10.93 16.58 -14.23
CA VAL A 437 -12.05 16.29 -13.30
C VAL A 437 -13.14 17.35 -13.34
N ASN A 438 -12.81 18.63 -13.18
CA ASN A 438 -13.82 19.70 -13.14
C ASN A 438 -14.61 19.80 -14.46
N TRP A 439 -13.93 19.65 -15.61
CA TRP A 439 -14.56 19.65 -16.93
C TRP A 439 -15.40 18.39 -17.17
N ILE A 440 -14.96 17.22 -16.66
CA ILE A 440 -15.77 16.00 -16.67
C ILE A 440 -17.06 16.24 -15.87
N LYS A 441 -16.95 16.62 -14.58
CA LYS A 441 -18.11 16.89 -13.71
C LYS A 441 -19.07 17.92 -14.31
N GLU A 442 -18.56 19.05 -14.79
CA GLU A 442 -19.37 20.13 -15.40
C GLU A 442 -20.16 19.66 -16.64
N LYS A 443 -19.55 18.87 -17.54
CA LYS A 443 -20.22 18.42 -18.76
C LYS A 443 -21.13 17.21 -18.55
N THR A 444 -20.77 16.29 -17.66
CA THR A 444 -21.58 15.08 -17.38
C THR A 444 -22.63 15.27 -16.30
N LYS A 445 -22.60 16.40 -15.57
CA LYS A 445 -23.45 16.75 -14.41
C LYS A 445 -23.26 15.85 -13.18
N LEU A 446 -22.04 15.34 -12.97
CA LEU A 446 -21.63 14.77 -11.68
C LEU A 446 -21.36 15.89 -10.66
N THR A 447 -21.55 15.58 -9.37
CA THR A 447 -21.40 16.53 -8.25
C THR A 447 -20.01 16.55 -7.64
#